data_AF-A0A961A178-F1
#
_entry.id   AF-A0A961A178-F1
#
_cell.length_a   1.000
_cell.length_b   1.000
_cell.length_c   1.000
_cell.angle_alpha   90.00
_cell.angle_beta   90.00
_cell.angle_gamma   90.00
#
_symmetry.space_group_name_H-M   'P 1'
#
loop_
_entity.id
_entity.type
_entity.pdbx_description
1 polymer ?
#
loop_
_entity_poly.entity_id
_entity_poly.type
_entity_poly.pdbx_seq_one_letter_code
_entity_poly.pdbx_strand_id
1 'polypeptide(L)' 'MGEIIKKTPPISTILRKLKKLYPEAECALIHSSPFELLIATILSAQCTDKRVNLVTPELFRQANT' A
#
# COMPACT_ATOMS: atom_id res chain seq x y z
N MET A 1 -8.69 -23.65 -35.70
CA MET A 1 -8.95 -23.49 -34.25
C MET A 1 -8.21 -22.25 -33.79
N GLY A 2 -8.87 -21.09 -33.90
CA GLY A 2 -8.27 -19.79 -33.56
C GLY A 2 -8.79 -19.34 -32.20
N GLU A 3 -7.95 -19.43 -31.17
CA GLU A 3 -8.28 -18.90 -29.85
C GLU A 3 -7.77 -17.46 -29.70
N ILE A 4 -8.72 -16.53 -29.82
CA ILE A 4 -8.97 -15.36 -28.96
C ILE A 4 -7.72 -14.64 -28.41
N ILE A 5 -7.17 -13.69 -29.19
CA ILE A 5 -6.40 -12.58 -28.61
C ILE A 5 -7.39 -11.59 -27.99
N LYS A 6 -7.66 -11.69 -26.68
CA LYS A 6 -8.44 -10.67 -25.96
C LYS A 6 -7.64 -9.37 -25.94
N LYS A 7 -8.11 -8.35 -26.65
CA LYS A 7 -7.52 -7.01 -26.67
C LYS A 7 -7.46 -6.46 -25.24
N THR A 8 -6.28 -6.04 -24.80
CA THR A 8 -6.08 -5.45 -23.46
C THR A 8 -7.01 -4.24 -23.29
N PRO A 9 -7.81 -4.16 -22.21
CA PRO A 9 -8.68 -3.02 -21.97
C PRO A 9 -7.83 -1.75 -21.76
N PRO A 10 -8.34 -0.56 -22.13
CA PRO A 10 -7.65 0.69 -21.85
C PRO A 10 -7.37 0.85 -20.35
N ILE A 11 -6.21 1.43 -20.00
CA ILE A 11 -5.80 1.68 -18.60
C ILE A 11 -6.90 2.41 -17.82
N SER A 12 -7.57 3.38 -18.44
CA SER A 12 -8.70 4.12 -17.83
C SER A 12 -9.85 3.23 -17.38
N THR A 13 -10.12 2.13 -18.10
CA THR A 13 -11.16 1.16 -17.74
C THR A 13 -10.73 0.30 -16.55
N ILE A 14 -9.45 -0.07 -16.47
CA ILE A 14 -8.89 -0.81 -15.34
C ILE A 14 -8.95 0.07 -14.08
N LEU A 15 -8.44 1.31 -14.16
CA LEU A 15 -8.45 2.25 -13.04
C LEU A 15 -9.86 2.54 -12.52
N ARG A 16 -10.84 2.73 -13.42
CA ARG A 16 -12.24 2.92 -13.02
C ARG A 16 -12.81 1.71 -12.27
N LYS A 17 -12.48 0.49 -12.72
CA LYS A 17 -12.91 -0.74 -12.04
C LYS A 17 -12.26 -0.88 -10.67
N LEU A 18 -10.95 -0.62 -10.56
CA LEU A 18 -10.22 -0.68 -9.29
C LEU A 18 -10.79 0.33 -8.29
N LYS A 19 -11.03 1.58 -8.70
CA LYS A 19 -11.67 2.60 -7.84
C LYS A 19 -13.06 2.18 -7.36
N LYS A 20 -13.85 1.49 -8.19
CA LYS A 20 -15.18 0.98 -7.81
C LYS A 20 -15.09 -0.22 -6.86
N LEU A 21 -14.10 -1.10 -7.04
CA LEU A 21 -13.93 -2.32 -6.24
C LEU A 21 -13.31 -2.02 -4.87
N TYR A 22 -12.42 -1.03 -4.78
CA TYR A 22 -11.71 -0.65 -3.57
C TYR A 22 -11.91 0.85 -3.29
N PRO A 23 -13.14 1.27 -2.91
CA PRO A 23 -13.45 2.68 -2.69
C PRO A 23 -12.68 3.29 -1.51
N GLU A 24 -12.34 2.47 -0.50
CA GLU A 24 -11.65 2.86 0.74
C GLU A 24 -10.14 2.53 0.69
N ALA A 25 -9.53 2.44 -0.49
CA ALA A 25 -8.11 2.12 -0.62
C ALA A 25 -7.24 3.30 -0.15
N GLU A 26 -6.59 3.14 1.01
CA GLU A 26 -5.74 4.16 1.64
C GLU A 26 -4.35 3.58 2.01
N CYS A 27 -3.48 4.42 2.58
CA CYS A 27 -2.19 3.98 3.09
C CYS A 27 -2.40 2.99 4.25
N ALA A 28 -1.81 1.79 4.15
CA ALA A 28 -1.96 0.76 5.17
C ALA A 28 -0.96 0.88 6.33
N LEU A 29 0.05 1.74 6.21
CA LEU A 29 1.05 1.97 7.26
C LEU A 29 0.49 2.94 8.30
N ILE A 30 0.47 2.51 9.57
CA ILE A 30 -0.01 3.34 10.68
C ILE A 30 1.09 4.32 11.08
N HIS A 31 0.77 5.61 11.05
CA HIS A 31 1.69 6.70 11.36
C HIS A 31 0.91 7.95 11.80
N SER A 32 1.54 8.79 12.62
CA SER A 32 0.97 10.06 13.10
C SER A 32 1.71 11.29 12.58
N SER A 33 2.83 11.09 11.88
CA SER A 33 3.64 12.18 11.31
C SER A 33 4.28 11.77 9.97
N PRO A 34 4.71 12.74 9.14
CA PRO A 34 5.47 12.45 7.93
C PRO A 34 6.79 11.70 8.20
N PHE A 35 7.42 11.93 9.35
CA PHE A 35 8.64 11.23 9.75
C PHE A 35 8.35 9.76 10.06
N GLU A 36 7.29 9.47 10.82
CA GLU A 36 6.86 8.09 11.09
C GLU A 36 6.52 7.36 9.78
N LEU A 37 5.83 8.01 8.84
CA LEU A 37 5.55 7.42 7.53
C LEU A 37 6.82 7.12 6.74
N LEU A 38 7.79 8.03 6.74
CA LEU A 38 9.08 7.82 6.07
C LEU A 38 9.78 6.57 6.61
N ILE A 39 9.88 6.45 7.93
CA ILE A 39 10.52 5.30 8.58
C ILE A 39 9.72 4.01 8.33
N ALA A 40 8.39 4.05 8.48
CA ALA A 40 7.52 2.91 8.20
C ALA A 40 7.63 2.43 6.73
N THR A 41 7.79 3.36 5.79
CA THR A 41 8.00 3.06 4.36
C THR A 41 9.35 2.39 4.11
N ILE A 42 10.41 2.83 4.79
CA ILE A 42 11.72 2.16 4.70
C ILE A 42 11.63 0.72 5.24
N LEU A 43 10.92 0.53 6.36
CA LEU A 43 10.72 -0.79 6.96
C LEU A 43 9.79 -1.72 6.17
N SER A 44 8.89 -1.17 5.34
CA SER A 44 7.98 -1.99 4.51
C SER A 44 8.68 -2.62 3.32
N ALA A 45 9.89 -2.16 2.96
CA ALA A 45 10.69 -2.77 1.92
C ALA A 45 10.87 -4.28 2.19
N GLN A 46 10.40 -5.11 1.25
CA GLN A 46 10.43 -6.58 1.37
C GLN A 46 9.76 -7.13 2.65
N CYS A 47 8.82 -6.38 3.23
CA CYS A 47 8.08 -6.74 4.43
C CYS A 47 6.58 -6.51 4.19
N THR A 48 5.73 -6.96 5.12
CA THR A 48 4.29 -6.72 5.06
C THR A 48 3.93 -5.54 5.95
N ASP A 49 2.99 -4.70 5.52
CA ASP A 49 2.48 -3.58 6.32
C ASP A 49 1.99 -4.05 7.69
N LYS A 50 1.39 -5.25 7.75
CA LYS A 50 1.01 -5.90 9.02
C LYS A 50 2.18 -6.07 9.98
N ARG A 51 3.36 -6.52 9.50
CA ARG A 51 4.54 -6.68 10.34
C ARG A 51 5.15 -5.34 10.70
N VAL A 52 5.18 -4.38 9.78
CA VAL A 52 5.65 -3.01 10.08
C VAL A 52 4.81 -2.40 11.20
N ASN A 53 3.48 -2.44 11.08
CA ASN A 53 2.55 -1.90 12.08
C ASN A 53 2.62 -2.60 13.45
N LEU A 54 3.16 -3.83 13.52
CA LEU A 54 3.41 -4.52 14.79
C LEU A 54 4.67 -4.00 15.50
N VAL A 55 5.68 -3.55 14.75
CA VAL A 55 6.98 -3.17 15.32
C VAL A 55 7.14 -1.65 15.50
N THR A 56 6.48 -0.85 14.65
CA THR A 56 6.61 0.61 14.67
C THR A 56 6.12 1.28 15.97
N PRO A 57 5.08 0.80 16.70
CA PRO A 57 4.68 1.45 17.95
C PRO A 57 5.77 1.44 19.03
N GLU A 58 6.50 0.32 19.15
CA GLU A 58 7.62 0.20 20.07
C GLU A 58 8.80 1.08 19.62
N LEU A 59 9.15 1.00 18.33
CA LEU A 59 10.23 1.77 17.73
C LEU A 59 10.02 3.28 17.95
N PHE A 60 8.83 3.79 17.66
CA PHE A 60 8.51 5.20 17.80
C PHE A 60 8.42 5.62 19.27
N ARG A 61 8.01 4.75 20.19
CA ARG A 61 8.09 5.09 21.61
C ARG A 61 9.54 5.34 22.08
N GLN A 62 10.51 4.64 21.51
CA GLN A 62 11.92 4.73 21.93
C GLN A 62 12.72 5.81 21.19
N ALA A 63 12.44 6.03 19.91
CA ALA A 63 13.36 6.75 19.01
C ALA A 63 12.69 7.85 18.17
N ASN A 64 11.45 8.23 18.47
CA ASN A 64 10.79 9.33 17.78
C ASN A 64 11.34 10.70 18.24
N THR A 65 11.28 11.68 17.34
CA THR A 65 11.90 13.00 17.50
C THR A 65 10.88 14.12 17.56
#